data_AF-V9GEG8-F1
#
_entry.id   AF-V9GEG8-F1
#
_cell.length_a   1.000
_cell.length_b   1.000
_cell.length_c   1.000
_cell.angle_alpha   90.00
_cell.angle_beta   90.00
_cell.angle_gamma   90.00
#
_symmetry.space_group_name_H-M   'P 1'
#
loop_
_entity.id
_entity.type
_entity.pdbx_description
1 polymer ?
#
loop_
_entity_poly.entity_id
_entity_poly.type
_entity_poly.pdbx_seq_one_letter_code
_entity_poly.pdbx_strand_id
1 'polypeptide(L)'
;MANARRNLNAAYMIQIDKLTGRVESYHNNRTDQEGKVTYTREQCWNRAEVFLQRVFPEYAEYLQLEVERTVMDAHEEELEETELNDREWFFLPLFIDQYRVKLERASIIVCKITGEVLLYRGVSMELIRELKACRFEVVISSEEALSRYVDQLEVDLKWFYDDRTRSYRLIFDPILTPKETKVAHETQRTLEYIDAKSGELIWCRT
;
A
#
# COMPACT_ATOMS: atom_id res chain seq x y z
N MET A 1 2.48 35.29 17.51
CA MET A 1 1.08 34.98 17.19
C MET A 1 0.79 33.57 17.62
N ALA A 2 -0.25 33.41 18.43
CA ALA A 2 -0.58 32.17 19.13
C ALA A 2 -1.38 31.19 18.25
N ASN A 3 -1.41 29.95 18.73
CA ASN A 3 -2.37 28.86 18.45
C ASN A 3 -2.14 27.95 17.24
N ALA A 4 -1.60 26.76 17.56
CA ALA A 4 -2.34 25.52 17.31
C ALA A 4 -1.89 24.46 18.33
N ARG A 5 -2.46 24.50 19.54
CA ARG A 5 -2.53 23.29 20.37
C ARG A 5 -3.45 22.32 19.61
N ARG A 6 -2.86 21.37 18.87
CA ARG A 6 -3.59 20.25 18.29
C ARG A 6 -4.26 19.50 19.45
N ASN A 7 -5.58 19.46 19.48
CA ASN A 7 -6.33 18.65 20.42
C ASN A 7 -6.03 17.17 20.13
N LEU A 8 -5.04 16.60 20.81
CA LEU A 8 -4.69 15.17 20.73
C LEU A 8 -5.76 14.27 21.37
N ASN A 9 -6.84 14.84 21.93
CA ASN A 9 -7.94 14.12 22.60
C ASN A 9 -9.28 14.23 21.84
N ALA A 10 -9.27 14.54 20.55
CA ALA A 10 -10.51 14.60 19.77
C ALA A 10 -11.07 13.19 19.52
N ALA A 11 -12.35 12.98 19.84
CA ALA A 11 -13.05 11.70 19.60
C ALA A 11 -13.12 11.35 18.11
N TYR A 12 -13.22 12.36 17.26
CA TYR A 12 -13.18 12.22 15.81
C TYR A 12 -12.19 13.22 15.22
N MET A 13 -11.42 12.77 14.23
CA MET A 13 -10.60 13.62 13.38
C MET A 13 -10.98 13.36 11.93
N ILE A 14 -11.26 14.43 11.20
CA ILE A 14 -11.61 14.37 9.78
C ILE A 14 -10.73 15.35 9.03
N GLN A 15 -10.02 14.86 8.03
CA GLN A 15 -9.30 15.69 7.07
C GLN A 15 -10.13 15.78 5.79
N ILE A 16 -10.32 17.01 5.32
CA ILE A 16 -11.10 17.30 4.12
C ILE A 16 -10.20 18.07 3.16
N ASP A 17 -10.12 17.58 1.93
CA ASP A 17 -9.53 18.30 0.81
C ASP A 17 -10.32 19.59 0.59
N LYS A 18 -9.63 20.73 0.68
CA LYS A 18 -10.26 22.05 0.57
C LYS A 18 -10.79 22.36 -0.83
N LEU A 19 -10.18 21.81 -1.86
CA LEU A 19 -10.53 22.04 -3.26
C LEU A 19 -11.70 21.16 -3.67
N THR A 20 -11.71 19.90 -3.23
CA THR A 20 -12.74 18.94 -3.65
C THR A 20 -13.86 18.76 -2.63
N GLY A 21 -13.68 19.19 -1.39
CA GLY A 21 -14.62 19.01 -0.28
C GLY A 21 -14.73 17.56 0.19
N ARG A 22 -13.83 16.67 -0.26
CA ARG A 22 -13.87 15.24 0.04
C ARG A 22 -13.09 14.91 1.30
N VAL A 23 -13.54 13.86 1.99
CA VAL A 23 -12.82 13.33 3.14
C VAL A 23 -11.59 12.57 2.64
N GLU A 24 -10.40 13.03 3.03
CA GLU A 24 -9.13 12.36 2.74
C GLU A 24 -8.75 11.39 3.85
N SER A 25 -9.06 11.73 5.10
CA SER A 25 -8.85 10.84 6.22
C SER A 25 -9.93 11.03 7.29
N TYR A 26 -10.22 9.94 7.97
CA TYR A 26 -11.13 9.91 9.09
C TYR A 26 -10.57 8.99 10.17
N HIS A 27 -10.60 9.45 11.42
CA HIS A 27 -10.20 8.68 12.58
C HIS A 27 -11.28 8.81 13.66
N ASN A 28 -11.69 7.69 14.22
CA ASN A 28 -12.53 7.58 15.39
C ASN A 28 -11.67 7.03 16.52
N ASN A 29 -11.32 7.91 17.47
CA ASN A 29 -10.48 7.58 18.61
C ASN A 29 -11.29 7.19 19.84
N ARG A 30 -12.60 6.94 19.69
CA ARG A 30 -13.43 6.49 20.81
C ARG A 30 -12.95 5.12 21.27
N THR A 31 -12.70 5.01 22.56
CA THR A 31 -12.25 3.78 23.24
C THR A 31 -13.43 2.98 23.79
N ASP A 32 -14.67 3.37 23.46
CA ASP A 32 -15.89 2.77 23.95
C ASP A 32 -16.05 1.37 23.33
N GLN A 33 -15.48 0.34 23.97
CA GLN A 33 -15.70 -1.05 23.60
C GLN A 33 -15.99 -1.88 24.85
N GLU A 34 -17.26 -2.09 25.17
CA GLU A 34 -17.67 -3.23 26.00
C GLU A 34 -18.85 -3.95 25.34
N GLY A 35 -18.58 -5.16 24.83
CA GLY A 35 -19.59 -6.01 24.22
C GLY A 35 -19.03 -7.08 23.29
N LYS A 36 -19.81 -8.16 23.13
CA LYS A 36 -19.55 -9.24 22.18
C LYS A 36 -20.38 -8.98 20.93
N VAL A 37 -19.84 -8.27 19.94
CA VAL A 37 -20.25 -8.53 18.56
C VAL A 37 -18.99 -8.73 17.74
N THR A 38 -19.08 -9.63 16.79
CA THR A 38 -17.96 -10.16 16.04
C THR A 38 -18.49 -10.35 14.65
N TYR A 39 -18.68 -9.20 13.99
CA TYR A 39 -19.06 -9.15 12.59
C TYR A 39 -18.09 -10.01 11.77
N THR A 40 -18.64 -10.76 10.81
CA THR A 40 -17.82 -11.46 9.82
C THR A 40 -17.11 -10.42 8.94
N ARG A 41 -16.04 -10.84 8.26
CA ARG A 41 -15.33 -9.97 7.29
C ARG A 41 -16.29 -9.40 6.23
N GLU A 42 -17.24 -10.20 5.75
CA GLU A 42 -18.27 -9.76 4.81
C GLU A 42 -19.18 -8.67 5.40
N GLN A 43 -19.63 -8.85 6.65
CA GLN A 43 -20.45 -7.84 7.31
C GLN A 43 -19.69 -6.55 7.59
N CYS A 44 -18.42 -6.64 8.01
CA CYS A 44 -17.53 -5.50 8.14
C CYS A 44 -17.32 -4.80 6.80
N TRP A 45 -17.18 -5.55 5.71
CA TRP A 45 -17.04 -5.00 4.38
C TRP A 45 -18.28 -4.23 3.96
N ASN A 46 -19.48 -4.78 4.14
CA ASN A 46 -20.72 -4.08 3.83
C ASN A 46 -20.83 -2.74 4.57
N ARG A 47 -20.32 -2.66 5.81
CA ARG A 47 -20.24 -1.40 6.56
C ARG A 47 -19.22 -0.43 5.99
N ALA A 48 -18.01 -0.93 5.67
CA ALA A 48 -16.96 -0.16 5.02
C ALA A 48 -17.42 0.41 3.66
N GLU A 49 -18.14 -0.39 2.88
CA GLU A 49 -18.67 -0.02 1.57
C GLU A 49 -19.71 1.10 1.67
N VAL A 50 -20.66 0.99 2.60
CA VAL A 50 -21.65 2.07 2.85
C VAL A 50 -20.95 3.36 3.27
N PHE A 51 -19.86 3.28 4.05
CA PHE A 51 -19.06 4.45 4.40
C PHE A 51 -18.35 5.03 3.15
N LEU A 52 -17.70 4.18 2.36
CA LEU A 52 -17.01 4.56 1.12
C LEU A 52 -17.93 5.28 0.16
N GLN A 53 -19.12 4.74 -0.10
CA GLN A 53 -20.11 5.36 -0.99
C GLN A 53 -20.51 6.78 -0.57
N ARG A 54 -20.35 7.14 0.71
CA ARG A 54 -20.62 8.49 1.22
C ARG A 54 -19.44 9.43 1.06
N VAL A 55 -18.22 8.95 1.32
CA VAL A 55 -17.01 9.80 1.32
C VAL A 55 -16.33 9.86 -0.04
N PHE A 56 -16.50 8.82 -0.85
CA PHE A 56 -15.95 8.67 -2.19
C PHE A 56 -16.94 7.87 -3.07
N PRO A 57 -18.02 8.49 -3.56
CA PRO A 57 -19.12 7.81 -4.26
C PRO A 57 -18.70 6.98 -5.47
N GLU A 58 -17.72 7.46 -6.23
CA GLU A 58 -17.19 6.79 -7.42
C GLU A 58 -15.97 5.90 -7.13
N TYR A 59 -15.74 5.49 -5.88
CA TYR A 59 -14.60 4.65 -5.51
C TYR A 59 -14.46 3.41 -6.40
N ALA A 60 -15.58 2.79 -6.81
CA ALA A 60 -15.58 1.57 -7.60
C ALA A 60 -14.97 1.74 -9.00
N GLU A 61 -14.84 2.96 -9.52
CA GLU A 61 -14.11 3.23 -10.76
C GLU A 61 -12.59 3.11 -10.60
N TYR A 62 -12.09 3.28 -9.38
CA TYR A 62 -10.67 3.47 -9.09
C TYR A 62 -10.10 2.45 -8.12
N LEU A 63 -10.92 1.92 -7.22
CA LEU A 63 -10.51 1.15 -6.07
C LEU A 63 -11.11 -0.26 -6.13
N GLN A 64 -10.28 -1.26 -5.89
CA GLN A 64 -10.69 -2.66 -5.87
C GLN A 64 -10.35 -3.28 -4.51
N LEU A 65 -11.25 -4.05 -3.91
CA LEU A 65 -10.97 -4.71 -2.64
C LEU A 65 -9.89 -5.79 -2.82
N GLU A 66 -8.81 -5.69 -2.03
CA GLU A 66 -7.78 -6.73 -1.97
C GLU A 66 -8.30 -7.92 -1.14
N VAL A 67 -8.64 -9.01 -1.84
CA VAL A 67 -9.29 -10.21 -1.27
C VAL A 67 -8.27 -11.08 -0.52
N GLU A 68 -7.03 -11.08 -0.96
CA GLU A 68 -5.95 -11.88 -0.40
C GLU A 68 -5.00 -10.96 0.39
N ARG A 69 -4.65 -11.35 1.62
CA ARG A 69 -3.54 -10.71 2.33
C ARG A 69 -2.24 -11.12 1.64
N THR A 70 -1.96 -10.57 0.46
CA THR A 70 -0.62 -10.66 -0.10
C THR A 70 0.25 -9.90 0.87
N VAL A 71 1.13 -10.63 1.55
CA VAL A 71 2.04 -10.16 2.59
C VAL A 71 3.15 -9.33 1.93
N MET A 72 2.77 -8.26 1.23
CA MET A 72 3.66 -7.33 0.57
C MET A 72 3.05 -5.96 0.81
N ASP A 73 3.81 -5.11 1.52
CA ASP A 73 3.50 -3.72 1.86
C ASP A 73 2.67 -3.48 3.14
N ALA A 74 2.59 -4.46 4.04
CA ALA A 74 2.37 -4.16 5.45
C ALA A 74 3.75 -4.03 6.11
N HIS A 75 4.21 -2.80 6.31
CA HIS A 75 5.01 -2.53 7.51
C HIS A 75 4.07 -2.85 8.68
N GLU A 76 4.05 -4.13 9.07
CA GLU A 76 3.54 -4.58 10.36
C GLU A 76 4.46 -3.97 11.42
N GLU A 77 4.28 -2.68 11.69
CA GLU A 77 4.67 -2.10 12.97
C GLU A 77 3.85 -2.83 14.03
N GLU A 78 4.45 -3.86 14.62
CA GLU A 78 4.17 -4.44 15.95
C GLU A 78 2.75 -4.13 16.51
N LEU A 79 1.71 -4.65 15.86
CA LEU A 79 0.37 -4.66 16.46
C LEU A 79 0.25 -5.93 17.30
N GLU A 80 0.06 -5.78 18.60
CA GLU A 80 -0.18 -6.91 19.51
C GLU A 80 -1.35 -7.77 19.00
N GLU A 81 -1.26 -9.11 19.11
CA GLU A 81 -2.28 -10.07 18.64
C GLU A 81 -3.71 -9.73 19.11
N THR A 82 -3.82 -9.08 20.26
CA THR A 82 -5.07 -8.58 20.86
C THR A 82 -5.70 -7.42 20.09
N GLU A 83 -4.92 -6.53 19.46
CA GLU A 83 -5.45 -5.41 18.66
C GLU A 83 -5.94 -5.83 17.25
N LEU A 84 -5.43 -6.96 16.75
CA LEU A 84 -5.77 -7.51 15.44
C LEU A 84 -7.12 -8.26 15.45
N ASN A 85 -7.60 -8.71 16.61
CA ASN A 85 -8.73 -9.63 16.66
C ASN A 85 -10.11 -8.94 16.63
N ASP A 86 -10.19 -7.69 17.10
CA ASP A 86 -11.44 -6.90 17.16
C ASP A 86 -11.57 -5.88 16.01
N ARG A 87 -10.66 -5.92 15.04
CA ARG A 87 -10.64 -5.02 13.89
C ARG A 87 -10.55 -5.81 12.60
N GLU A 88 -11.24 -5.32 11.57
CA GLU A 88 -11.13 -5.84 10.21
C GLU A 88 -10.50 -4.77 9.32
N TRP A 89 -9.48 -5.17 8.57
CA TRP A 89 -8.72 -4.28 7.68
C TRP A 89 -9.09 -4.58 6.23
N PHE A 90 -9.36 -3.51 5.50
CA PHE A 90 -9.61 -3.52 4.08
C PHE A 90 -8.64 -2.59 3.39
N PHE A 91 -7.91 -3.14 2.42
CA PHE A 91 -7.03 -2.40 1.55
C PHE A 91 -7.66 -2.38 0.16
N LEU A 92 -7.69 -1.20 -0.44
CA LEU A 92 -8.22 -1.02 -1.78
C LEU A 92 -7.15 -0.31 -2.63
N PRO A 93 -6.34 -1.07 -3.38
CA PRO A 93 -5.37 -0.49 -4.29
C PRO A 93 -6.03 0.42 -5.33
N LEU A 94 -5.33 1.50 -5.68
CA LEU A 94 -5.73 2.42 -6.73
C LEU A 94 -5.39 1.87 -8.11
N PHE A 95 -6.33 1.95 -9.02
CA PHE A 95 -6.19 1.64 -10.44
C PHE A 95 -6.58 2.87 -11.27
N ILE A 96 -5.79 3.11 -12.31
CA ILE A 96 -6.12 4.04 -13.39
C ILE A 96 -6.14 3.20 -14.66
N ASP A 97 -7.29 3.17 -15.32
CA ASP A 97 -7.61 2.19 -16.36
C ASP A 97 -7.37 0.76 -15.85
N GLN A 98 -6.50 -0.02 -16.52
CA GLN A 98 -6.14 -1.38 -16.11
C GLN A 98 -4.91 -1.47 -15.18
N TYR A 99 -4.26 -0.35 -14.84
CA TYR A 99 -2.96 -0.37 -14.17
C TYR A 99 -3.08 0.00 -12.69
N ARG A 100 -2.53 -0.86 -11.82
CA ARG A 100 -2.38 -0.57 -10.38
C ARG A 100 -1.34 0.53 -10.19
N VAL A 101 -1.68 1.55 -9.42
CA VAL A 101 -0.75 2.61 -9.03
C VAL A 101 0.09 2.10 -7.85
N LYS A 102 1.41 2.10 -8.03
CA LYS A 102 2.35 1.57 -7.03
C LYS A 102 2.27 2.39 -5.74
N LEU A 103 2.18 1.72 -4.58
CA LEU A 103 2.05 2.28 -3.22
C LEU A 103 0.78 3.08 -2.91
N GLU A 104 -0.12 3.28 -3.87
CA GLU A 104 -1.34 4.06 -3.67
C GLU A 104 -2.54 3.16 -3.41
N ARG A 105 -3.18 3.34 -2.25
CA ARG A 105 -4.37 2.59 -1.84
C ARG A 105 -5.21 3.38 -0.84
N ALA A 106 -6.50 3.11 -0.83
CA ALA A 106 -7.32 3.44 0.32
C ALA A 106 -7.23 2.33 1.37
N SER A 107 -7.31 2.72 2.65
CA SER A 107 -7.31 1.79 3.77
C SER A 107 -8.49 2.08 4.67
N ILE A 108 -9.24 1.05 5.07
CA ILE A 108 -10.36 1.15 5.99
C ILE A 108 -10.18 0.13 7.10
N ILE A 109 -10.40 0.58 8.32
CA ILE A 109 -10.43 -0.27 9.51
C ILE A 109 -11.82 -0.19 10.10
N VAL A 110 -12.44 -1.35 10.30
CA VAL A 110 -13.77 -1.48 10.92
C VAL A 110 -13.65 -2.20 12.24
N CYS A 111 -14.31 -1.71 13.28
CA CYS A 111 -14.45 -2.43 14.54
C CYS A 111 -15.38 -3.63 14.35
N LYS A 112 -14.92 -4.85 14.65
CA LYS A 112 -15.73 -6.07 14.57
C LYS A 112 -16.81 -6.13 15.66
N ILE A 113 -16.66 -5.33 16.72
CA ILE A 113 -17.63 -5.19 17.81
C ILE A 113 -18.74 -4.20 17.46
N THR A 114 -18.40 -2.97 17.12
CA THR A 114 -19.44 -1.96 16.88
C THR A 114 -19.92 -1.94 15.43
N GLY A 115 -19.10 -2.45 14.50
CA GLY A 115 -19.30 -2.30 13.06
C GLY A 115 -19.05 -0.87 12.58
N GLU A 116 -18.49 0.00 13.42
CA GLU A 116 -18.12 1.36 13.08
C GLU A 116 -16.78 1.40 12.33
N VAL A 117 -16.67 2.31 11.38
CA VAL A 117 -15.37 2.65 10.78
C VAL A 117 -14.55 3.36 11.85
N LEU A 118 -13.37 2.82 12.12
CA LEU A 118 -12.40 3.39 13.05
C LEU A 118 -11.41 4.29 12.34
N LEU A 119 -11.00 3.90 11.14
CA LEU A 119 -10.04 4.62 10.34
C LEU A 119 -10.40 4.52 8.87
N TYR A 120 -10.27 5.63 8.17
CA TYR A 120 -10.23 5.68 6.72
C TYR A 120 -9.07 6.57 6.30
N ARG A 121 -8.25 6.06 5.37
CA ARG A 121 -7.31 6.85 4.58
C ARG A 121 -7.69 6.67 3.13
N GLY A 122 -8.12 7.74 2.49
CA GLY A 122 -8.48 7.78 1.08
C GLY A 122 -7.28 8.01 0.18
N VAL A 123 -7.56 8.13 -1.12
CA VAL A 123 -6.60 8.52 -2.15
C VAL A 123 -6.90 9.94 -2.62
N SER A 124 -5.88 10.67 -3.07
CA SER A 124 -6.04 12.04 -3.55
C SER A 124 -6.76 12.08 -4.91
N MET A 125 -7.76 12.95 -5.03
CA MET A 125 -8.41 13.21 -6.32
C MET A 125 -7.54 14.03 -7.26
N GLU A 126 -6.63 14.85 -6.73
CA GLU A 126 -5.63 15.54 -7.53
C GLU A 126 -4.69 14.52 -8.19
N LEU A 127 -4.19 13.55 -7.41
CA LEU A 127 -3.38 12.44 -7.92
C LEU A 127 -4.12 11.66 -9.04
N ILE A 128 -5.39 11.30 -8.82
CA ILE A 128 -6.19 10.60 -9.84
C ILE A 128 -6.28 11.44 -11.12
N ARG A 129 -6.51 12.75 -11.01
CA ARG A 129 -6.60 13.65 -12.17
C ARG A 129 -5.27 13.76 -12.91
N GLU A 130 -4.18 13.90 -12.19
CA GLU A 130 -2.82 13.96 -12.76
C GLU A 130 -2.50 12.68 -13.52
N LEU A 131 -2.75 11.51 -12.90
CA LEU A 131 -2.51 10.22 -13.54
C LEU A 131 -3.37 10.02 -14.80
N LYS A 132 -4.64 10.43 -14.78
CA LYS A 132 -5.52 10.37 -15.97
C LYS A 132 -5.10 11.34 -17.07
N ALA A 133 -4.44 12.44 -16.72
CA ALA A 133 -3.92 13.40 -17.70
C ALA A 133 -2.63 12.90 -18.38
N CYS A 134 -1.91 12.00 -17.72
CA CYS A 134 -0.72 11.39 -18.29
C CYS A 134 -1.10 10.42 -19.41
N ARG A 135 -0.75 10.77 -20.65
CA ARG A 135 -0.82 9.85 -21.78
C ARG A 135 0.43 8.99 -21.79
N PHE A 136 0.28 7.72 -21.43
CA PHE A 136 1.35 6.73 -21.51
C PHE A 136 1.07 5.73 -22.63
N GLU A 137 2.04 5.60 -23.52
CA GLU A 137 2.10 4.50 -24.48
C GLU A 137 3.24 3.59 -24.04
N VAL A 138 2.89 2.33 -23.80
CA VAL A 138 3.85 1.30 -23.41
C VAL A 138 4.65 0.91 -24.66
N VAL A 139 5.97 1.07 -24.61
CA VAL A 139 6.87 0.81 -25.76
C VAL A 139 7.44 -0.60 -25.72
N ILE A 140 7.48 -1.24 -24.55
CA ILE A 140 7.97 -2.61 -24.37
C ILE A 140 6.88 -3.51 -23.77
N SER A 141 6.79 -4.75 -24.22
CA SER A 141 5.86 -5.71 -23.62
C SER A 141 6.37 -6.20 -22.26
N SER A 142 5.49 -6.84 -21.48
CA SER A 142 5.88 -7.45 -20.21
C SER A 142 6.94 -8.55 -20.38
N GLU A 143 6.90 -9.28 -21.49
CA GLU A 143 7.88 -10.33 -21.83
C GLU A 143 9.25 -9.73 -22.14
N GLU A 144 9.29 -8.62 -22.89
CA GLU A 144 10.52 -7.88 -23.16
C GLU A 144 11.11 -7.30 -21.87
N ALA A 145 10.28 -6.71 -21.01
CA ALA A 145 10.69 -6.24 -19.70
C ALA A 145 11.28 -7.39 -18.84
N LEU A 146 10.63 -8.56 -18.83
CA LEU A 146 11.12 -9.74 -18.13
C LEU A 146 12.48 -10.20 -18.67
N SER A 147 12.65 -10.25 -19.99
CA SER A 147 13.94 -10.61 -20.60
C SER A 147 15.06 -9.67 -20.11
N ARG A 148 14.79 -8.37 -20.05
CA ARG A 148 15.77 -7.38 -19.55
C ARG A 148 16.10 -7.57 -18.07
N TYR A 149 15.13 -7.92 -17.23
CA TYR A 149 15.40 -8.28 -15.84
C TYR A 149 16.28 -9.53 -15.73
N VAL A 150 15.95 -10.58 -16.48
CA VAL A 150 16.74 -11.83 -16.51
C VAL A 150 18.17 -11.55 -16.98
N ASP A 151 18.35 -10.67 -17.96
CA ASP A 151 19.66 -10.26 -18.43
C ASP A 151 20.48 -9.52 -17.35
N GLN A 152 19.89 -8.97 -16.30
CA GLN A 152 20.63 -8.35 -15.19
C GLN A 152 20.69 -9.24 -13.94
N LEU A 153 20.00 -10.37 -13.94
CA LEU A 153 19.88 -11.24 -12.78
C LEU A 153 21.14 -12.09 -12.58
N GLU A 154 21.85 -11.83 -11.49
CA GLU A 154 22.86 -12.70 -10.92
C GLU A 154 22.30 -13.36 -9.64
N VAL A 155 22.85 -14.49 -9.22
CA VAL A 155 22.43 -15.18 -7.98
C VAL A 155 23.65 -15.54 -7.15
N ASP A 156 23.59 -15.23 -5.85
CA ASP A 156 24.63 -15.57 -4.89
C ASP A 156 24.14 -16.59 -3.88
N LEU A 157 25.01 -17.52 -3.50
CA LEU A 157 24.72 -18.50 -2.47
C LEU A 157 25.03 -17.91 -1.09
N LYS A 158 24.02 -17.73 -0.24
CA LYS A 158 24.16 -17.09 1.08
C LYS A 158 23.47 -17.89 2.19
N TRP A 159 23.97 -17.72 3.41
CA TRP A 159 23.27 -18.17 4.61
C TRP A 159 22.20 -17.15 4.99
N PHE A 160 20.98 -17.62 5.25
CA PHE A 160 19.85 -16.82 5.71
C PHE A 160 19.28 -17.45 6.98
N TYR A 161 18.94 -16.61 7.97
CA TYR A 161 18.24 -17.05 9.18
C TYR A 161 16.73 -16.84 8.99
N ASP A 162 15.95 -17.92 8.97
CA ASP A 162 14.50 -17.86 8.86
C ASP A 162 13.88 -17.74 10.26
N ASP A 163 13.41 -16.54 10.60
CA ASP A 163 12.78 -16.26 11.90
C ASP A 163 11.53 -17.11 12.17
N ARG A 164 10.81 -17.54 11.12
CA ARG A 164 9.58 -18.35 11.26
C ARG A 164 9.89 -19.76 11.73
N THR A 165 10.99 -20.33 11.24
CA THR A 165 11.43 -21.68 11.64
C THR A 165 12.59 -21.69 12.61
N ARG A 166 13.10 -20.51 12.98
CA ARG A 166 14.26 -20.29 13.85
C ARG A 166 15.49 -21.10 13.43
N SER A 167 15.77 -21.18 12.13
CA SER A 167 16.85 -22.02 11.59
C SER A 167 17.60 -21.37 10.42
N TYR A 168 18.88 -21.73 10.28
CA TYR A 168 19.69 -21.29 9.15
C TYR A 168 19.42 -22.14 7.90
N ARG A 169 19.36 -21.48 6.75
CA ARG A 169 19.20 -22.11 5.44
C ARG A 169 20.20 -21.53 4.45
N LEU A 170 20.62 -22.34 3.51
CA LEU A 170 21.38 -21.89 2.36
C LEU A 170 20.39 -21.48 1.26
N ILE A 171 20.46 -20.24 0.82
CA ILE A 171 19.55 -19.66 -0.19
C ILE A 171 20.33 -19.17 -1.40
N PHE A 172 19.68 -19.18 -2.56
CA PHE A 172 20.11 -18.36 -3.69
C PHE A 172 19.45 -16.99 -3.54
N ASP A 173 20.26 -15.97 -3.32
CA ASP A 173 19.86 -14.58 -3.16
C ASP A 173 19.98 -13.87 -4.52
N PRO A 174 18.88 -13.37 -5.12
CA PRO A 174 18.92 -12.68 -6.41
C PRO A 174 19.57 -11.30 -6.27
N ILE A 175 20.48 -10.99 -7.19
CA ILE A 175 21.20 -9.72 -7.28
C ILE A 175 20.93 -9.12 -8.65
N LEU A 176 20.41 -7.89 -8.66
CA LEU A 176 20.20 -7.11 -9.87
C LEU A 176 21.18 -5.93 -9.87
N THR A 177 22.45 -6.18 -10.23
CA THR A 177 23.50 -5.16 -10.35
C THR A 177 23.90 -4.97 -11.81
N PRO A 178 24.37 -3.77 -12.22
CA PRO A 178 24.81 -3.55 -13.58
C PRO A 178 25.98 -4.48 -13.94
N LYS A 179 25.87 -5.18 -15.08
CA LYS A 179 26.93 -6.08 -15.58
C LYS A 179 28.28 -5.39 -15.82
N GLU A 180 28.30 -4.07 -16.05
CA GLU A 180 29.50 -3.33 -16.43
C GLU A 180 30.31 -2.73 -15.26
N THR A 181 29.79 -2.74 -14.03
CA THR A 181 30.46 -2.14 -12.86
C THR A 181 31.13 -3.18 -11.97
N LYS A 182 32.17 -3.86 -12.48
CA LYS A 182 33.15 -4.60 -11.66
C LYS A 182 34.41 -3.75 -11.39
N VAL A 183 34.23 -2.44 -11.18
CA VAL A 183 35.31 -1.54 -10.72
C VAL A 183 35.14 -1.29 -9.23
N ALA A 184 36.18 -1.58 -8.46
CA ALA A 184 36.15 -1.90 -7.03
C ALA A 184 35.70 -0.79 -6.04
N HIS A 185 35.12 0.33 -6.49
CA HIS A 185 34.80 1.45 -5.60
C HIS A 185 33.51 2.23 -5.94
N GLU A 186 32.68 1.76 -6.87
CA GLU A 186 31.38 2.41 -7.11
C GLU A 186 30.30 1.80 -6.21
N THR A 187 29.61 2.67 -5.46
CA THR A 187 28.36 2.40 -4.71
C THR A 187 27.52 1.38 -5.45
N GLN A 188 27.23 0.25 -4.78
CA GLN A 188 26.39 -0.81 -5.32
C GLN A 188 25.07 -0.19 -5.77
N ARG A 189 24.74 -0.32 -7.06
CA ARG A 189 23.46 0.12 -7.61
C ARG A 189 22.59 -1.10 -7.81
N THR A 190 21.35 -1.03 -7.34
CA THR A 190 20.35 -2.08 -7.56
C THR A 190 19.35 -1.62 -8.60
N LEU A 191 18.97 -2.50 -9.51
CA LEU A 191 17.91 -2.19 -10.48
C LEU A 191 16.60 -1.96 -9.73
N GLU A 192 16.00 -0.78 -9.90
CA GLU A 192 14.78 -0.42 -9.19
C GLU A 192 13.53 -0.75 -10.02
N TYR A 193 13.53 -0.35 -11.29
CA TYR A 193 12.47 -0.66 -12.25
C TYR A 193 12.92 -0.43 -13.71
N ILE A 194 12.08 -0.83 -14.65
CA ILE A 194 12.22 -0.52 -16.09
C ILE A 194 11.14 0.49 -16.45
N ASP A 195 11.50 1.61 -17.06
CA ASP A 195 10.52 2.58 -17.55
C ASP A 195 9.77 2.00 -18.75
N ALA A 196 8.45 1.85 -18.66
CA ALA A 196 7.63 1.29 -19.73
C ALA A 196 7.55 2.20 -20.98
N LYS A 197 7.86 3.49 -20.85
CA LYS A 197 7.82 4.45 -21.96
C LYS A 197 9.10 4.44 -22.81
N SER A 198 10.26 4.21 -22.20
CA SER A 198 11.55 4.20 -22.90
C SER A 198 12.18 2.81 -22.99
N GLY A 199 11.79 1.91 -22.09
CA GLY A 199 12.46 0.65 -21.83
C GLY A 199 13.78 0.79 -21.04
N GLU A 200 14.11 1.97 -20.55
CA GLU A 200 15.35 2.21 -19.82
C GLU A 200 15.37 1.49 -18.46
N LEU A 201 16.54 0.95 -18.10
CA LEU A 201 16.81 0.36 -16.79
C LEU A 201 17.09 1.49 -15.79
N ILE A 202 16.24 1.65 -14.78
CA ILE A 202 16.38 2.68 -13.75
C ILE A 202 17.01 2.09 -12.49
N TRP A 203 18.16 2.63 -12.10
CA TRP A 203 18.99 2.12 -11.02
C TRP A 203 18.91 3.00 -9.79
N CYS A 204 18.66 2.40 -8.63
CA CYS A 204 18.74 3.07 -7.34
C CYS A 204 20.20 3.18 -6.91
N ARG A 205 20.58 4.32 -6.34
CA ARG A 205 21.85 4.49 -5.65
C ARG A 205 21.64 4.12 -4.19
N THR A 206 22.21 2.99 -3.77
CA THR A 206 22.27 2.58 -2.36
C THR A 206 23.38 3.31 -1.62
#